data_AF-A0A7S1FEH9-F1
#
_entry.id   AF-A0A7S1FEH9-F1
#
_cell.length_a   1.000
_cell.length_b   1.000
_cell.length_c   1.000
_cell.angle_alpha   90.00
_cell.angle_beta   90.00
_cell.angle_gamma   90.00
#
_symmetry.space_group_name_H-M   'P 1'
#
loop_
_entity.id
_entity.type
_entity.pdbx_description
1 polymer ?
#
loop_
_entity_poly.entity_id
_entity_poly.type
_entity_poly.pdbx_seq_one_letter_code
_entity_poly.pdbx_strand_id
1 'polypeptide(L)'
;VSSALAGHTLQLKRLHLVWCARSSGYFDFFHEELRLLVEHRNLSLDVVVSLYASTTEGWNGLDCSLGSVVLGRPDYNVIFKEESLRGSCSVRVCGPPSMALACESACGALSNVRFKLCSFV
;
A
#
# COMPACT_ATOMS: atom_id res chain seq x y z
N VAL A 1 -34.44 6.79 23.52
CA VAL A 1 -34.34 5.46 22.90
C VAL A 1 -33.01 5.42 22.17
N SER A 2 -32.02 4.77 22.77
CA SER A 2 -30.62 4.74 22.33
C SER A 2 -30.47 3.96 21.02
N SER A 3 -29.87 4.58 19.99
CA SER A 3 -29.27 3.86 18.86
C SER A 3 -27.80 4.29 18.70
N ALA A 4 -26.99 3.94 19.70
CA ALA A 4 -25.55 4.00 19.60
C ALA A 4 -25.02 2.56 19.65
N LEU A 5 -24.09 2.24 18.73
CA LEU A 5 -23.21 1.07 18.73
C LEU A 5 -23.78 -0.27 18.23
N ALA A 6 -24.26 -0.30 16.98
CA ALA A 6 -23.92 -1.43 16.12
C ALA A 6 -22.47 -1.24 15.65
N GLY A 7 -21.52 -1.44 16.57
CA GLY A 7 -20.10 -1.45 16.29
C GLY A 7 -19.77 -2.67 15.44
N HIS A 8 -20.02 -2.59 14.13
CA HIS A 8 -19.30 -3.44 13.19
C HIS A 8 -17.83 -3.04 13.30
N THR A 9 -17.08 -3.76 14.11
CA THR A 9 -15.62 -3.68 14.13
C THR A 9 -15.18 -4.07 12.71
N LEU A 10 -14.85 -3.08 11.89
CA LEU A 10 -14.29 -3.31 10.56
C LEU A 10 -12.95 -4.00 10.75
N GLN A 11 -12.96 -5.33 10.75
CA GLN A 11 -11.74 -6.11 10.83
C GLN A 11 -11.03 -5.99 9.48
N LEU A 12 -9.80 -5.48 9.50
CA LEU A 12 -8.96 -5.45 8.30
C LEU A 12 -8.74 -6.89 7.84
N LYS A 13 -9.23 -7.22 6.64
CA LYS A 13 -9.04 -8.54 6.02
C LYS A 13 -7.85 -8.59 5.08
N ARG A 14 -7.46 -7.43 4.54
CA ARG A 14 -6.38 -7.31 3.57
C ARG A 14 -5.61 -6.01 3.75
N LEU A 15 -4.28 -6.08 3.66
CA LEU A 15 -3.36 -4.96 3.63
C LEU A 15 -2.54 -5.04 2.34
N HIS A 16 -2.67 -4.04 1.48
CA HIS A 16 -1.80 -3.88 0.31
C HIS A 16 -0.85 -2.70 0.57
N LEU A 17 0.42 -3.01 0.85
CA LEU A 17 1.49 -2.04 1.00
C LEU A 17 2.11 -1.74 -0.37
N VAL A 18 1.96 -0.51 -0.86
CA VAL A 18 2.65 -0.04 -2.06
C VAL A 18 3.83 0.82 -1.61
N TRP A 19 5.05 0.32 -1.80
CA TRP A 19 6.26 1.04 -1.41
C TRP A 19 7.00 1.55 -2.64
N CYS A 20 7.03 2.88 -2.78
CA CYS A 20 7.75 3.58 -3.83
C CYS A 20 9.05 4.16 -3.29
N ALA A 21 10.16 3.92 -3.98
CA ALA A 21 11.47 4.47 -3.64
C ALA A 21 12.23 4.94 -4.88
N ARG A 22 13.35 5.65 -4.67
CA ARG A 22 14.23 6.02 -5.77
C ARG A 22 14.96 4.81 -6.33
N SER A 23 15.66 4.08 -5.46
CA SER A 23 16.38 2.84 -5.76
C SER A 23 15.86 1.67 -4.93
N SER A 24 16.16 0.43 -5.35
CA SER A 24 15.75 -0.76 -4.59
C SER A 24 16.46 -0.91 -3.24
N GLY A 25 17.65 -0.33 -3.08
CA GLY A 25 18.41 -0.41 -1.82
C GLY A 25 17.66 0.19 -0.62
N TYR A 26 16.64 1.02 -0.86
CA TYR A 26 15.78 1.50 0.22
C TYR A 26 14.85 0.43 0.79
N PHE A 27 14.54 -0.63 0.04
CA PHE A 27 13.66 -1.70 0.50
C PHE A 27 14.36 -2.61 1.52
N ASP A 28 15.69 -2.63 1.51
CA ASP A 28 16.49 -3.41 2.46
C ASP A 28 16.43 -2.83 3.89
N PHE A 29 16.05 -1.55 4.09
CA PHE A 29 16.02 -0.92 5.42
C PHE A 29 15.00 -1.54 6.38
N PHE A 30 13.83 -1.95 5.87
CA PHE A 30 12.73 -2.49 6.68
C PHE A 30 12.37 -3.93 6.28
N HIS A 31 13.31 -4.62 5.63
CA HIS A 31 13.01 -5.91 5.03
C HIS A 31 12.71 -6.97 6.08
N GLU A 32 13.40 -6.98 7.22
CA GLU A 32 13.14 -7.95 8.29
C GLU A 32 11.72 -7.78 8.86
N GLU A 33 11.32 -6.54 9.17
CA GLU A 33 10.00 -6.24 9.73
C GLU A 33 8.87 -6.54 8.74
N LEU A 34 9.04 -6.17 7.48
CA LEU A 34 8.04 -6.45 6.44
C LEU A 34 8.01 -7.93 6.05
N ARG A 35 9.15 -8.63 6.07
CA ARG A 35 9.22 -10.07 5.84
C ARG A 35 8.42 -10.82 6.90
N LEU A 36 8.51 -10.42 8.17
CA LEU A 36 7.69 -11.00 9.23
C LEU A 36 6.18 -10.84 8.95
N LEU A 37 5.75 -9.70 8.41
CA LEU A 37 4.34 -9.48 8.04
C LEU A 37 3.88 -10.35 6.86
N VAL A 38 4.77 -10.62 5.91
CA VAL A 38 4.46 -11.44 4.73
C VAL A 38 4.52 -12.94 5.04
N GLU A 39 5.46 -13.36 5.88
CA GLU A 39 5.70 -14.76 6.27
C GLU A 39 4.74 -15.24 7.36
N HIS A 40 4.43 -14.41 8.36
CA HIS A 40 3.47 -14.74 9.40
C HIS A 40 2.04 -14.49 8.93
N ARG A 41 1.64 -15.20 7.87
CA ARG A 41 0.24 -15.30 7.43
C ARG A 41 -0.58 -16.03 8.48
N ASN A 42 -0.80 -15.40 9.63
CA ASN A 42 -1.92 -15.73 10.49
C ASN A 42 -3.16 -15.52 9.63
N LEU A 43 -3.93 -16.59 9.44
CA LEU A 43 -4.98 -16.81 8.41
C LEU A 43 -6.10 -15.74 8.34
N SER A 44 -6.07 -14.69 9.16
CA SER A 44 -7.09 -13.65 9.26
C SER A 44 -6.79 -12.37 8.47
N LEU A 45 -5.53 -12.12 8.08
CA LEU A 45 -5.11 -10.92 7.33
C LEU A 45 -4.25 -11.29 6.12
N ASP A 46 -4.72 -10.95 4.94
CA ASP A 46 -4.01 -11.10 3.67
C ASP A 46 -3.09 -9.90 3.41
N VAL A 47 -1.78 -10.12 3.31
CA VAL A 47 -0.78 -9.05 3.14
C VAL A 47 -0.15 -9.16 1.75
N VAL A 48 -0.18 -8.06 1.00
CA VAL A 48 0.48 -7.92 -0.30
C VAL A 48 1.42 -6.72 -0.27
N VAL A 49 2.61 -6.89 -0.83
CA VAL A 49 3.63 -5.84 -0.94
C VAL A 49 3.95 -5.66 -2.41
N SER A 50 3.81 -4.43 -2.91
CA SER A 50 4.17 -4.03 -4.27
C SER A 50 5.28 -2.98 -4.21
N LEU A 51 6.42 -3.28 -4.82
CA LEU A 51 7.63 -2.49 -4.74
C LEU A 51 7.89 -1.77 -6.06
N TYR A 52 8.09 -0.45 -6.00
CA TYR A 52 8.35 0.37 -7.19
C TYR A 52 9.61 1.20 -7.00
N ALA A 53 10.59 1.03 -7.89
CA ALA A 53 11.81 1.84 -7.92
C ALA A 53 11.79 2.75 -9.15
N SER A 54 12.18 4.02 -9.00
CA SER A 54 12.20 4.98 -10.12
C SER A 54 13.53 5.02 -10.88
N THR A 55 14.61 4.46 -10.33
CA THR A 55 15.90 4.32 -11.00
C THR A 55 16.47 2.92 -10.80
N THR A 56 17.40 2.57 -11.67
CA THR A 56 18.22 1.35 -11.57
C THR A 56 19.53 1.60 -10.81
N GLU A 57 19.73 2.81 -10.26
CA GLU A 57 20.95 3.16 -9.53
C GLU A 57 21.01 2.34 -8.23
N GLY A 58 22.10 1.59 -8.02
CA GLY A 58 22.23 0.70 -6.86
C GLY A 58 21.30 -0.53 -6.91
N TRP A 59 20.79 -0.89 -8.09
CA TRP A 59 20.09 -2.16 -8.27
C TRP A 59 21.06 -3.34 -8.15
N ASN A 60 20.74 -4.23 -7.20
CA ASN A 60 21.40 -5.54 -7.07
C ASN A 60 20.61 -6.66 -7.79
N GLY A 61 19.55 -6.31 -8.52
CA GLY A 61 18.64 -7.24 -9.20
C GLY A 61 17.21 -6.72 -9.24
N LEU A 62 16.32 -7.43 -9.94
CA LEU A 62 14.87 -7.17 -9.95
C LEU A 62 14.15 -7.75 -8.74
N ASP A 63 14.84 -8.51 -7.90
CA ASP A 63 14.27 -9.17 -6.73
C ASP A 63 15.01 -8.74 -5.47
N CYS A 64 14.26 -8.43 -4.41
CA CYS A 64 14.79 -8.30 -3.05
C CYS A 64 14.11 -9.32 -2.12
N SER A 65 14.49 -9.33 -0.85
CA SER A 65 13.93 -10.24 0.17
C SER A 65 12.42 -10.09 0.38
N LEU A 66 11.83 -8.96 -0.05
CA LEU A 66 10.40 -8.69 0.02
C LEU A 66 9.63 -9.08 -1.26
N GLY A 67 10.34 -9.46 -2.32
CA GLY A 67 9.77 -9.84 -3.61
C GLY A 67 10.33 -9.04 -4.79
N SER A 68 9.65 -9.15 -5.92
CA SER A 68 10.07 -8.48 -7.16
C SER A 68 9.77 -6.98 -7.14
N VAL A 69 10.71 -6.21 -7.69
CA VAL A 69 10.67 -4.76 -7.81
C VAL A 69 10.30 -4.38 -9.23
N VAL A 70 9.26 -3.56 -9.37
CA VAL A 70 8.82 -3.00 -10.65
C VAL A 70 9.54 -1.68 -10.90
N LEU A 71 10.10 -1.50 -12.09
CA LEU A 71 10.71 -0.23 -12.50
C LEU A 71 9.62 0.76 -12.92
N GLY A 72 9.72 1.98 -12.39
CA GLY A 72 8.85 3.10 -12.73
C GLY A 72 7.93 3.50 -11.57
N ARG A 73 6.76 4.04 -11.93
CA ARG A 73 5.76 4.52 -10.98
C ARG A 73 4.58 3.55 -10.95
N PRO A 74 3.94 3.34 -9.79
CA PRO A 74 2.70 2.60 -9.72
C PRO A 74 1.59 3.30 -10.52
N ASP A 75 0.75 2.50 -11.16
CA ASP A 75 -0.53 2.97 -11.67
C ASP A 75 -1.59 2.87 -10.56
N TYR A 76 -1.77 3.97 -9.82
CA TYR A 76 -2.72 4.02 -8.72
C TYR A 76 -4.17 3.80 -9.15
N ASN A 77 -4.54 4.15 -10.40
CA ASN A 77 -5.90 3.91 -10.88
C ASN A 77 -6.19 2.42 -10.99
N VAL A 78 -5.23 1.65 -11.52
CA VAL A 78 -5.34 0.20 -11.64
C VAL A 78 -5.37 -0.43 -10.25
N ILE A 79 -4.40 -0.09 -9.38
CA ILE A 79 -4.28 -0.67 -8.03
C ILE A 79 -5.56 -0.41 -7.22
N PHE A 80 -6.04 0.83 -7.17
CA PHE A 80 -7.21 1.17 -6.36
C PHE A 80 -8.49 0.59 -6.94
N LYS A 81 -8.62 0.52 -8.28
CA LYS A 81 -9.76 -0.14 -8.91
C LYS A 81 -9.80 -1.62 -8.53
N GLU A 82 -8.68 -2.33 -8.64
CA GLU A 82 -8.60 -3.76 -8.28
C GLU A 82 -8.90 -4.02 -6.80
N GLU A 83 -8.34 -3.22 -5.89
CA GLU A 83 -8.64 -3.36 -4.47
C GLU A 83 -10.11 -3.01 -4.18
N SER A 84 -10.67 -1.99 -4.85
CA SER A 84 -12.08 -1.60 -4.69
C SER A 84 -13.07 -2.70 -5.10
N LEU A 85 -12.70 -3.58 -6.03
CA LEU A 85 -13.52 -4.72 -6.44
C LEU A 85 -13.62 -5.79 -5.34
N ARG A 86 -12.72 -5.76 -4.35
CA ARG A 86 -12.68 -6.70 -3.22
C ARG A 86 -13.49 -6.23 -2.02
N GLY A 87 -13.91 -4.96 -1.98
CA GLY A 87 -14.72 -4.41 -0.90
C GLY A 87 -14.50 -2.92 -0.67
N SER A 88 -14.86 -2.44 0.53
CA SER A 88 -14.56 -1.06 0.91
C SER A 88 -13.08 -0.92 1.27
N CYS A 89 -12.43 0.10 0.72
CA CYS A 89 -11.00 0.33 0.89
C CYS A 89 -10.72 1.64 1.63
N SER A 90 -9.68 1.65 2.46
CA SER A 90 -9.09 2.87 3.00
C SER A 90 -7.67 2.99 2.47
N VAL A 91 -7.40 4.06 1.72
CA VAL A 91 -6.08 4.38 1.17
C VAL A 91 -5.43 5.40 2.09
N ARG A 92 -4.27 5.04 2.64
CA ARG A 92 -3.45 5.92 3.48
C ARG A 92 -2.13 6.18 2.79
N VAL A 93 -1.78 7.46 2.64
CA VAL A 93 -0.59 7.86 1.87
C VAL A 93 0.36 8.64 2.76
N CYS A 94 1.63 8.29 2.71
CA CYS A 94 2.73 9.03 3.32
C CYS A 94 3.87 9.14 2.31
N GLY A 95 4.20 10.35 1.89
CA GLY A 95 5.32 10.61 0.99
C GLY A 95 5.22 11.97 0.31
N PRO A 96 5.91 12.18 -0.82
CA PRO A 96 6.03 13.52 -1.42
C PRO A 96 4.68 14.04 -1.95
N PRO A 97 4.50 15.38 -2.03
CA PRO A 97 3.23 15.98 -2.46
C PRO A 97 2.73 15.48 -3.82
N SER A 98 3.63 15.24 -4.77
CA SER A 98 3.27 14.71 -6.10
C SER A 98 2.66 13.31 -6.04
N MET A 99 3.12 12.46 -5.11
CA MET A 99 2.56 11.13 -4.88
C MET A 99 1.20 11.22 -4.20
N ALA A 100 1.07 12.09 -3.19
CA ALA A 100 -0.20 12.32 -2.50
C ALA A 100 -1.30 12.77 -3.46
N LEU A 101 -1.00 13.76 -4.33
CA LEU A 101 -1.93 14.27 -5.34
C LEU A 101 -2.35 13.18 -6.35
N ALA A 102 -1.40 12.36 -6.80
CA ALA A 102 -1.70 11.27 -7.73
C ALA A 102 -2.64 10.22 -7.10
N CYS A 103 -2.40 9.86 -5.84
CA CYS A 103 -3.27 8.94 -5.10
C CYS A 103 -4.65 9.53 -4.83
N GLU A 104 -4.73 10.79 -4.41
CA GLU A 104 -6.00 11.48 -4.16
C GLU A 104 -6.85 11.53 -5.43
N SER A 105 -6.24 11.92 -6.55
CA SER A 105 -6.90 11.95 -7.85
C SER A 105 -7.43 10.57 -8.27
N ALA A 106 -6.63 9.51 -8.08
CA ALA A 106 -7.04 8.14 -8.41
C ALA A 106 -8.17 7.61 -7.51
N CYS A 107 -8.22 8.05 -6.24
CA CYS A 107 -9.30 7.69 -5.32
C CYS A 107 -10.62 8.39 -5.67
N GLY A 108 -10.58 9.62 -6.18
CA GLY A 108 -11.77 10.44 -6.43
C GLY A 108 -12.80 9.83 -7.38
N ALA A 109 -12.39 8.86 -8.19
CA ALA A 109 -13.27 8.14 -9.12
C ALA A 109 -14.02 6.94 -8.49
N LEU A 110 -13.72 6.56 -7.24
CA LEU A 110 -14.19 5.31 -6.62
C LEU A 110 -15.00 5.59 -5.35
N SER A 111 -16.31 5.34 -5.39
CA SER A 111 -17.24 5.67 -4.29
C SER A 111 -17.04 4.88 -3.00
N ASN A 112 -16.41 3.69 -3.08
CA ASN A 112 -16.12 2.80 -1.96
C ASN A 112 -14.68 2.91 -1.42
N VAL A 113 -13.92 3.89 -1.91
CA VAL A 113 -12.53 4.14 -1.50
C VAL A 113 -12.47 5.43 -0.67
N ARG A 114 -11.90 5.34 0.53
CA ARG A 114 -11.68 6.49 1.41
C ARG A 114 -10.20 6.85 1.44
N PHE A 115 -9.88 8.04 0.97
CA PHE A 115 -8.52 8.58 0.97
C PHE A 115 -8.20 9.31 2.29
N LYS A 116 -6.97 9.13 2.78
CA LYS A 116 -6.42 9.91 3.89
C LYS A 116 -4.93 10.17 3.67
N LEU A 117 -4.56 11.44 3.57
CA LEU A 117 -3.16 11.86 3.66
C LEU A 117 -2.67 11.70 5.12
N CYS A 118 -1.51 11.10 5.27
CA CYS A 118 -0.84 10.87 6.55
C CYS A 118 0.51 11.59 6.54
N SER A 119 0.85 12.23 7.64
CA SER A 119 2.16 12.81 7.89
C SER A 119 2.75 12.18 9.15
N PHE A 120 4.06 11.95 9.16
CA PHE A 120 4.78 11.80 10.41
C PHE A 120 4.84 13.18 11.07
N VAL A 121 4.35 13.26 12.31
CA VAL A 121 4.45 14.45 13.18
C VAL A 121 5.56 14.19 14.18
#